data_AF-A0A1Q6TRW4-F1
#
_entry.id   AF-A0A1Q6TRW4-F1
#
_cell.length_a   1.000
_cell.length_b   1.000
_cell.length_c   1.000
_cell.angle_alpha   90.00
_cell.angle_beta   90.00
_cell.angle_gamma   90.00
#
_symmetry.space_group_name_H-M   'P 1'
#
loop_
_entity.id
_entity.type
_entity.pdbx_description
1 polymer ?
#
loop_
_entity_poly.entity_id
_entity_poly.type
_entity_poly.pdbx_seq_one_letter_code
_entity_poly.pdbx_strand_id
1 'polypeptide(L)'
;MSEKKQNLWKCFIVVAVGILCIAAGYAWAKNSLIMKKTDWQGTFQVGEHKFENAEYIAITPSFENNAENTGKFQCYDQEILHEGTYLITEQNYLTLYEDEKSIGIIFAKDDKYYFVDNSLEVQNLIKTADEPDVLKPIK
;
A
#
# COMPACT_ATOMS: atom_id res chain seq x y z
N MET A 1 -39.08 18.53 -35.93
CA MET A 1 -38.16 19.14 -34.93
C MET A 1 -37.13 19.94 -35.71
N SER A 2 -36.94 21.24 -35.45
CA SER A 2 -36.09 22.09 -36.33
C SER A 2 -34.59 21.79 -36.15
N GLU A 3 -33.79 22.02 -37.20
CA GLU A 3 -32.33 21.79 -37.20
C GLU A 3 -31.61 22.47 -36.03
N LYS A 4 -32.07 23.67 -35.62
CA LYS A 4 -31.55 24.37 -34.44
C LYS A 4 -31.73 23.58 -33.15
N LYS A 5 -32.88 22.91 -32.96
CA LYS A 5 -33.12 22.05 -31.80
C LYS A 5 -32.24 20.79 -31.83
N GLN A 6 -32.01 20.20 -33.01
CA GLN A 6 -31.11 19.05 -33.15
C GLN A 6 -29.65 19.41 -32.86
N ASN A 7 -29.17 20.57 -33.33
CA ASN A 7 -27.81 21.02 -33.09
C ASN A 7 -27.58 21.40 -31.61
N LEU A 8 -28.56 22.03 -30.95
CA LEU A 8 -28.50 22.26 -29.50
C LEU A 8 -28.43 20.94 -28.72
N TRP A 9 -29.22 19.94 -29.10
CA TRP A 9 -29.24 18.64 -28.44
C TRP A 9 -27.90 17.91 -28.56
N LYS A 10 -27.28 17.94 -29.76
CA LYS A 10 -25.93 17.38 -29.99
C LYS A 10 -24.88 18.07 -29.12
N CYS A 11 -24.91 19.41 -29.02
CA CYS A 11 -23.98 20.15 -28.16
C CYS A 11 -24.15 19.77 -26.68
N PHE A 12 -25.40 19.61 -26.22
CA PHE A 12 -25.69 19.22 -24.84
C PHE A 12 -25.15 17.83 -24.49
N ILE A 13 -25.30 16.86 -25.41
CA ILE A 13 -24.74 15.52 -25.25
C ILE A 13 -23.21 15.57 -25.17
N VAL A 14 -22.55 16.32 -26.05
CA VAL A 14 -21.08 16.43 -26.04
C VAL A 14 -20.56 17.01 -24.72
N VAL A 15 -21.21 18.05 -24.21
CA VAL A 15 -20.84 18.65 -22.91
C VAL A 15 -21.08 17.68 -21.75
N ALA A 16 -22.22 16.99 -21.75
CA ALA A 16 -22.55 16.01 -20.71
C ALA A 16 -21.56 14.84 -20.68
N VAL A 17 -21.20 14.30 -21.86
CA VAL A 17 -20.20 13.22 -21.98
C VAL A 17 -18.82 13.72 -21.54
N GLY A 18 -18.42 14.94 -21.92
CA GLY A 18 -17.14 15.53 -21.50
C GLY A 18 -17.01 15.66 -19.98
N ILE A 19 -18.04 16.15 -19.29
CA ILE A 19 -18.07 16.25 -17.82
C ILE A 19 -17.98 14.85 -17.18
N LEU A 20 -18.69 13.87 -17.75
CA LEU A 20 -18.70 12.51 -17.24
C LEU A 20 -17.32 11.83 -17.38
N CYS A 21 -16.61 12.08 -18.48
CA CYS A 21 -15.24 11.61 -18.68
C CYS A 21 -14.26 12.24 -17.68
N ILE A 22 -14.37 13.55 -17.40
CA ILE A 22 -13.53 14.23 -16.41
C ILE A 22 -13.80 13.69 -15.00
N ALA A 23 -15.06 13.50 -14.63
CA ALA A 23 -15.43 12.92 -13.34
C ALA A 23 -14.92 11.47 -13.19
N ALA A 24 -15.05 10.65 -14.24
CA ALA A 24 -14.52 9.29 -14.26
C ALA A 24 -13.00 9.26 -14.15
N GLY A 25 -12.28 10.14 -14.86
CA GLY A 25 -10.83 10.27 -14.76
C GLY A 25 -10.36 10.71 -13.38
N TYR A 26 -11.08 11.64 -12.75
CA TYR A 26 -10.77 12.10 -11.39
C TYR A 26 -11.03 11.01 -10.34
N ALA A 27 -12.12 10.26 -10.48
CA ALA A 27 -12.40 9.10 -9.63
C ALA A 27 -11.36 8.00 -9.79
N TRP A 28 -10.92 7.73 -11.03
CA TRP A 28 -9.84 6.79 -11.33
C TRP A 28 -8.51 7.23 -10.69
N ALA A 29 -8.13 8.50 -10.84
CA ALA A 29 -6.89 9.02 -10.26
C ALA A 29 -6.88 8.97 -8.73
N LYS A 30 -8.02 9.23 -8.06
CA LYS A 30 -8.14 9.05 -6.61
C LYS A 30 -8.08 7.58 -6.20
N ASN A 31 -8.69 6.69 -6.98
CA ASN A 31 -8.74 5.26 -6.66
C ASN A 31 -7.42 4.54 -6.98
N SER A 32 -6.61 5.06 -7.92
CA SER A 32 -5.27 4.54 -8.19
C SER A 32 -4.24 4.93 -7.13
N LEU A 33 -4.52 5.96 -6.33
CA LEU A 33 -3.68 6.40 -5.20
C LEU A 33 -3.95 5.60 -3.91
N ILE A 34 -4.88 4.65 -3.95
CA ILE A 34 -5.30 3.82 -2.83
C ILE A 34 -4.64 2.44 -2.98
N MET A 35 -3.78 2.07 -2.03
CA MET A 35 -3.17 0.75 -2.01
C MET A 35 -4.21 -0.33 -1.70
N LYS A 36 -4.19 -1.43 -2.46
CA LYS A 36 -4.94 -2.64 -2.13
C LYS A 36 -4.14 -3.48 -1.13
N LYS A 37 -4.82 -4.38 -0.40
CA LYS A 37 -4.17 -5.35 0.51
C LYS A 37 -3.04 -6.12 -0.18
N THR A 38 -3.27 -6.59 -1.40
CA THR A 38 -2.30 -7.35 -2.20
C THR A 38 -1.06 -6.54 -2.55
N ASP A 39 -1.17 -5.22 -2.58
CA ASP A 39 -0.05 -4.34 -2.95
C ASP A 39 0.94 -4.21 -1.79
N TRP A 40 0.51 -4.53 -0.56
CA TRP A 40 1.35 -4.63 0.63
C TRP A 40 2.04 -5.98 0.79
N GLN A 41 1.57 -7.03 0.12
CA GLN A 41 2.16 -8.36 0.20
C GLN A 41 3.51 -8.38 -0.51
N GLY A 42 4.50 -9.01 0.11
CA GLY A 42 5.80 -9.25 -0.52
C GLY A 42 6.96 -9.06 0.45
N THR A 43 8.16 -9.01 -0.11
CA THR A 43 9.41 -8.77 0.60
C THR A 43 9.93 -7.38 0.27
N PHE A 44 10.28 -6.63 1.30
CA PHE A 44 10.78 -5.26 1.21
C PHE A 44 12.18 -5.21 1.80
N GLN A 45 13.09 -4.58 1.07
CA GLN A 45 14.43 -4.27 1.54
C GLN A 45 14.48 -2.78 1.88
N VAL A 46 15.13 -2.42 2.99
CA VAL A 46 15.37 -1.02 3.29
C VAL A 46 16.49 -0.51 2.37
N GLY A 47 16.25 0.62 1.71
CA GLY A 47 17.13 1.23 0.72
C GLY A 47 18.50 1.66 1.27
N GLU A 48 19.32 2.26 0.41
CA GLU A 48 20.77 2.07 0.45
C GLU A 48 21.49 2.31 1.79
N HIS A 49 21.07 3.21 2.69
CA HIS A 49 21.83 3.51 3.92
C HIS A 49 20.93 3.72 5.16
N LYS A 50 21.23 2.96 6.24
CA LYS A 50 20.83 3.12 7.67
C LYS A 50 19.67 2.30 8.29
N PHE A 51 19.60 1.01 7.97
CA PHE A 51 19.67 0.00 9.04
C PHE A 51 20.89 -0.84 8.73
N GLU A 52 21.90 -0.86 9.60
CA GLU A 52 23.09 -1.68 9.34
C GLU A 52 22.77 -3.17 9.29
N ASN A 53 21.58 -3.58 9.74
CA ASN A 53 21.34 -4.99 9.87
C ASN A 53 19.91 -5.52 9.56
N ALA A 54 18.93 -4.68 9.21
CA ALA A 54 17.61 -5.14 8.77
C ALA A 54 17.68 -5.58 7.29
N GLU A 55 17.91 -6.87 7.06
CA GLU A 55 18.10 -7.44 5.72
C GLU A 55 16.81 -7.42 4.91
N TYR A 56 15.65 -7.64 5.56
CA TYR A 56 14.35 -7.60 4.90
C TYR A 56 13.17 -7.46 5.88
N ILE A 57 12.04 -6.99 5.34
CA ILE A 57 10.70 -7.05 5.95
C ILE A 57 9.79 -7.82 4.99
N ALA A 58 9.25 -8.96 5.43
CA ALA A 58 8.30 -9.76 4.69
C ALA A 58 6.88 -9.55 5.25
N ILE A 59 5.96 -9.11 4.39
CA ILE A 59 4.55 -8.88 4.74
C ILE A 59 3.71 -10.04 4.21
N THR A 60 3.10 -10.79 5.12
CA THR A 60 2.27 -11.96 4.81
C THR A 60 0.81 -11.67 5.15
N PRO A 61 -0.11 -11.72 4.18
CA PRO A 61 -1.52 -11.50 4.45
C PRO A 61 -2.08 -12.54 5.43
N SER A 62 -2.93 -12.12 6.38
CA SER A 62 -3.76 -13.10 7.09
C SER A 62 -4.78 -13.65 6.11
N PHE A 63 -4.78 -14.98 5.94
CA PHE A 63 -5.85 -15.73 5.29
C PHE A 63 -6.89 -16.25 6.30
N GLU A 64 -6.59 -16.17 7.60
CA GLU A 64 -7.50 -16.57 8.65
C GLU A 64 -8.38 -15.36 9.06
N ASN A 65 -9.70 -15.58 9.04
CA ASN A 65 -10.74 -14.74 9.66
C ASN A 65 -11.21 -13.46 8.95
N ASN A 66 -11.17 -13.34 7.62
CA ASN A 66 -11.76 -12.21 6.88
C ASN A 66 -11.36 -10.81 7.41
N ALA A 67 -10.31 -10.70 8.22
CA ALA A 67 -9.82 -9.44 8.72
C ALA A 67 -9.04 -8.80 7.57
N GLU A 68 -9.75 -7.98 6.80
CA GLU A 68 -9.24 -7.45 5.53
C GLU A 68 -7.94 -6.65 5.70
N ASN A 69 -7.71 -6.09 6.89
CA ASN A 69 -6.65 -5.12 7.15
C ASN A 69 -5.54 -5.63 8.07
N THR A 70 -5.51 -6.92 8.43
CA THR A 70 -4.48 -7.49 9.31
C THR A 70 -3.75 -8.66 8.68
N GLY A 71 -2.55 -8.94 9.20
CA GLY A 71 -1.71 -10.04 8.78
C GLY A 71 -0.50 -10.21 9.68
N LYS A 72 0.44 -11.03 9.22
CA LYS A 72 1.70 -11.30 9.92
C LYS A 72 2.84 -10.63 9.18
N PHE A 73 3.90 -10.29 9.89
CA PHE A 73 5.16 -9.89 9.26
C PHE A 73 6.33 -10.67 9.88
N GLN A 74 7.40 -10.75 9.11
CA GLN A 74 8.73 -11.09 9.60
C GLN A 74 9.69 -9.97 9.24
N CYS A 75 10.54 -9.57 10.16
CA CYS A 75 11.64 -8.64 9.92
C CYS A 75 12.92 -9.30 10.40
N TYR A 76 13.97 -9.29 9.58
CA TYR A 76 15.25 -9.84 9.97
C TYR A 76 16.24 -8.70 10.15
N ASP A 77 16.56 -8.34 11.39
CA ASP A 77 17.45 -7.23 11.78
C ASP A 77 18.59 -7.71 12.68
N GLN A 78 19.85 -7.49 12.27
CA GLN A 78 21.05 -7.86 13.04
C GLN A 78 21.13 -9.32 13.38
N GLU A 79 20.81 -10.14 12.38
CA GLU A 79 20.71 -11.58 12.50
C GLU A 79 19.59 -12.06 13.46
N ILE A 80 18.76 -11.14 13.95
CA ILE A 80 17.62 -11.39 14.85
C ILE A 80 16.35 -11.39 14.00
N LEU A 81 15.60 -12.49 14.10
CA LEU A 81 14.27 -12.60 13.50
C LEU A 81 13.23 -12.02 14.47
N HIS A 82 12.56 -10.97 14.01
CA HIS A 82 11.39 -10.38 14.62
C HIS A 82 10.13 -10.87 13.90
N GLU A 83 9.10 -11.19 14.67
CA GLU A 83 7.81 -11.63 14.14
C GLU A 83 6.69 -10.88 14.84
N GLY A 84 5.62 -10.60 14.11
CA GLY A 84 4.48 -9.94 14.71
C GLY A 84 3.30 -9.85 13.78
N THR A 85 2.42 -8.91 14.09
CA THR A 85 1.21 -8.64 13.31
C THR A 85 1.26 -7.25 12.72
N TYR A 86 0.49 -7.01 11.66
CA TYR A 86 0.29 -5.66 11.15
C TYR A 86 -1.18 -5.29 11.12
N LEU A 87 -1.44 -3.99 11.11
CA LEU A 87 -2.74 -3.39 10.87
C LEU A 87 -2.64 -2.29 9.83
N ILE A 88 -3.47 -2.36 8.80
CA ILE A 88 -3.62 -1.31 7.79
C ILE A 88 -4.64 -0.30 8.31
N THR A 89 -4.15 0.86 8.76
CA THR A 89 -4.96 1.96 9.32
C THR A 89 -4.92 3.13 8.36
N GLU A 90 -6.03 3.36 7.64
CA GLU A 90 -6.07 4.25 6.46
C GLU A 90 -5.32 3.63 5.27
N GLN A 91 -5.91 3.77 4.07
CA GLN A 91 -5.62 2.96 2.89
C GLN A 91 -4.14 2.92 2.43
N ASN A 92 -3.28 3.81 2.94
CA ASN A 92 -1.87 3.93 2.55
C ASN A 92 -0.86 3.70 3.70
N TYR A 93 -1.30 3.25 4.88
CA TYR A 93 -0.42 3.00 6.03
C TYR A 93 -0.63 1.61 6.60
N LEU A 94 0.48 0.95 6.92
CA LEU A 94 0.57 -0.35 7.55
C LEU A 94 1.42 -0.21 8.81
N THR A 95 0.83 -0.41 9.97
CA THR A 95 1.52 -0.35 11.27
C THR A 95 1.94 -1.77 11.68
N LEU A 96 3.20 -1.93 12.08
CA LEU A 96 3.78 -3.20 12.55
C LEU A 96 3.73 -3.28 14.08
N TYR A 97 3.30 -4.42 14.61
CA TYR A 97 3.16 -4.67 16.04
C TYR A 97 3.90 -5.95 16.47
N GLU A 98 4.79 -5.83 17.44
CA GLU A 98 5.45 -6.92 18.15
C GLU A 98 5.02 -6.86 19.62
N ASP A 99 4.54 -7.98 20.19
CA ASP A 99 4.01 -8.04 21.56
C ASP A 99 3.03 -6.90 21.91
N GLU A 100 2.07 -6.64 21.00
CA GLU A 100 1.05 -5.57 21.07
C GLU A 100 1.60 -4.13 21.04
N LYS A 101 2.92 -3.93 20.89
CA LYS A 101 3.55 -2.61 20.77
C LYS A 101 3.82 -2.28 19.31
N SER A 102 3.52 -1.05 18.91
CA SER A 102 3.92 -0.55 17.60
C SER A 102 5.43 -0.42 17.53
N ILE A 103 6.04 -1.03 16.52
CA ILE A 103 7.49 -0.95 16.27
C ILE A 103 7.84 -0.10 15.05
N GLY A 104 6.87 0.17 14.18
CA GLY A 104 7.08 1.00 13.00
C GLY A 104 5.87 1.06 12.08
N ILE A 105 5.94 1.95 11.11
CA ILE A 105 4.91 2.19 10.10
C ILE A 105 5.55 2.10 8.73
N ILE A 106 4.93 1.29 7.86
CA ILE A 106 5.18 1.29 6.43
C ILE A 106 4.09 2.15 5.78
N PHE A 107 4.46 3.07 4.89
CA PHE A 107 3.49 3.84 4.12
C PHE A 107 3.86 3.94 2.65
N ALA A 108 2.85 4.11 1.80
CA ALA A 108 2.99 4.19 0.35
C ALA A 108 2.66 5.59 -0.14
N LYS A 109 3.52 6.15 -0.98
CA LYS A 109 3.33 7.45 -1.61
C LYS A 109 4.03 7.49 -2.96
N ASP A 110 3.33 7.96 -3.99
CA ASP A 110 3.86 8.10 -5.35
C ASP A 110 4.50 6.78 -5.87
N ASP A 111 3.80 5.66 -5.69
CA ASP A 111 4.23 4.29 -6.05
C ASP A 111 5.53 3.80 -5.38
N LYS A 112 5.91 4.46 -4.28
CA LYS A 112 7.07 4.09 -3.46
C LYS A 112 6.63 3.75 -2.04
N TYR A 113 7.42 2.89 -1.41
CA TYR A 113 7.21 2.45 -0.05
C TYR A 113 8.25 3.10 0.87
N TYR A 114 7.84 3.42 2.08
CA TYR A 114 8.68 4.05 3.08
C TYR A 114 8.44 3.39 4.44
N PHE A 115 9.46 3.39 5.28
CA PHE A 115 9.41 2.91 6.65
C PHE A 115 9.81 4.01 7.62
N VAL A 116 9.11 4.07 8.76
CA VAL A 116 9.42 4.94 9.90
C VAL A 116 9.27 4.14 11.18
N ASP A 117 10.29 4.15 12.02
CA ASP A 117 10.27 3.58 13.36
C ASP A 117 10.18 4.68 14.43
N ASN A 118 10.48 4.33 15.69
CA ASN A 118 10.48 5.26 16.82
C ASN A 118 11.56 6.36 16.74
N SER A 119 12.54 6.25 15.85
CA SER A 119 13.52 7.33 15.59
C SER A 119 12.91 8.49 14.79
N LEU A 120 11.75 8.25 14.14
CA LEU A 120 11.08 9.16 13.21
C LEU A 120 11.88 9.45 11.93
N GLU A 121 12.97 8.71 11.67
CA GLU A 121 13.69 8.80 10.40
C GLU A 121 12.93 8.03 9.30
N VAL A 122 12.68 8.71 8.18
CA VAL A 122 12.00 8.12 7.01
C VAL A 122 13.00 7.39 6.14
N GLN A 123 12.73 6.13 5.86
CA GLN A 123 13.60 5.25 5.10
C GLN A 123 12.88 4.73 3.87
N ASN A 124 13.57 4.67 2.74
CA ASN A 124 12.99 4.10 1.52
C ASN A 124 12.89 2.58 1.66
N LEU A 125 11.80 1.99 1.20
CA LEU A 125 11.67 0.55 1.03
C LEU A 125 11.61 0.21 -0.46
N ILE A 126 12.36 -0.81 -0.84
CA ILE A 126 12.39 -1.39 -2.17
C ILE A 126 11.69 -2.74 -2.09
N LYS A 127 10.59 -2.91 -2.81
CA LYS A 127 9.94 -4.21 -2.92
C LYS A 127 10.81 -5.12 -3.81
N THR A 128 11.34 -6.20 -3.26
CA THR A 128 12.26 -7.12 -3.96
C THR A 128 11.54 -8.38 -4.46
N ALA A 129 10.42 -8.74 -3.85
CA ALA A 129 9.59 -9.87 -4.28
C ALA A 129 8.09 -9.62 -3.99
N ASP A 130 7.22 -10.10 -4.87
CA ASP A 130 5.76 -10.07 -4.66
C ASP A 130 5.28 -11.16 -3.69
N GLU A 131 6.02 -12.25 -3.59
CA GLU A 131 5.80 -13.28 -2.58
C GLU A 131 6.70 -13.00 -1.37
N PRO A 132 6.19 -13.14 -0.12
CA PRO A 132 6.98 -12.94 1.07
C PRO A 132 8.01 -14.08 1.23
N ASP A 133 9.29 -13.71 1.31
CA ASP A 133 10.39 -14.61 1.62
C ASP A 133 10.53 -14.71 3.14
N VAL A 134 10.07 -15.83 3.69
CA VAL A 134 10.01 -16.07 5.14
C VAL A 134 11.00 -17.16 5.51
N LEU A 135 11.89 -16.87 6.47
CA LEU A 135 12.97 -17.79 6.87
C LEU A 135 12.44 -19.12 7.45
N LYS A 136 11.20 -19.15 7.97
CA LYS A 136 10.47 -20.37 8.35
C LYS A 136 8.97 -20.19 8.08
N PRO A 137 8.23 -21.26 7.72
CA PRO A 137 6.77 -21.20 7.67
C PRO A 137 6.24 -20.82 9.05
N ILE A 138 5.49 -19.73 9.13
CA ILE A 138 4.79 -19.35 10.36
C ILE A 138 3.70 -20.39 10.59
N LYS A 139 3.93 -21.34 11.51
CA LYS A 139 2.93 -22.33 11.92
C LYS A 139 1.83 -21.72 12.76
#